data_AF-A0A293MH97-F1
#
_entry.id   AF-A0A293MH97-F1
#
_cell.length_a   1.000
_cell.length_b   1.000
_cell.length_c   1.000
_cell.angle_alpha   90.00
_cell.angle_beta   90.00
_cell.angle_gamma   90.00
#
_symmetry.space_group_name_H-M   'P 1'
#
loop_
_entity.id
_entity.type
_entity.pdbx_description
1 polymer ?
#
loop_
_entity_poly.entity_id
_entity_poly.type
_entity_poly.pdbx_seq_one_letter_code
_entity_poly.pdbx_strand_id
1 'polypeptide(L)'
;MIPDLPADLFTACLTTPVQMALRWFVLQNSSRLVQEITLEQLDRVPGQLHDRRTMLGELNWIFTAITDTIAWNVLPRALFQKLFRQDLLVASLFRNFLLAERIMRVYNCQPVSQPALPPTFRHPMWAAWDLALDQCLAQLAQVQAGHPFRHSPFFAEQLTAFQVWLSVGSERLSPPEQLPIVLQVLLSQIHRLRALDLLGRFLDLGPWAVNLALSVGISCFTSYVQASHVGCLGFGPRPLLVFIWAKILAVDMSCQVDLVRDNGHRYFLSVLSDPYMPAEHRTMAAFVMSCIVCGHPSGQEAALKGNVIALCTEQLQDGHARLRQWLALCLGRTWHGYSAARWCGIRDSAHEKLYSLLTDPVPEVRAAAVFALGTILNCPAKRTDHADTIDHGIGMNLACNMANDGSPLVRKELVVSLQWLLFVFENQFVAVAYQYLCHSSGCCLSLRTNL
;
A
#
# COMPACT_ATOMS: atom_id res chain seq x y z
N MET A 1 16.15 40.76 -27.46
CA MET A 1 14.74 40.52 -27.07
C MET A 1 14.06 39.88 -28.26
N ILE A 2 13.42 38.72 -28.08
CA ILE A 2 12.77 37.98 -29.16
C ILE A 2 11.28 38.37 -29.12
N PRO A 3 10.72 38.97 -30.20
CA PRO A 3 9.36 39.49 -30.20
C PRO A 3 8.29 38.40 -30.09
N ASP A 4 8.61 37.17 -30.49
CA ASP A 4 7.68 36.04 -30.48
C ASP A 4 7.48 35.42 -29.09
N LEU A 5 8.23 35.86 -28.07
CA LEU A 5 8.12 35.38 -26.70
C LEU A 5 7.53 36.45 -25.78
N PRO A 6 6.78 36.04 -24.75
CA PRO A 6 6.30 36.98 -23.74
C PRO A 6 7.45 37.60 -22.94
N ALA A 7 7.27 38.86 -22.51
CA ALA A 7 8.27 39.57 -21.69
C ALA A 7 8.48 38.90 -20.33
N ASP A 8 7.43 38.30 -19.78
CA ASP A 8 7.41 37.56 -18.51
C ASP A 8 7.62 36.05 -18.71
N LEU A 9 8.56 35.67 -19.59
CA LEU A 9 8.87 34.29 -19.97
C LEU A 9 9.00 33.33 -18.77
N PHE A 10 9.69 33.74 -17.71
CA PHE A 10 9.87 32.89 -16.52
C PHE A 10 8.55 32.63 -15.80
N THR A 11 7.74 33.67 -15.58
CA THR A 11 6.42 33.55 -14.97
C THR A 11 5.50 32.69 -15.83
N ALA A 12 5.50 32.89 -17.16
CA ALA A 12 4.73 32.09 -18.10
C ALA A 12 5.12 30.60 -18.04
N CYS A 13 6.41 30.27 -17.94
CA CYS A 13 6.85 28.89 -17.75
C CYS A 13 6.31 28.28 -16.44
N LEU A 14 6.22 29.07 -15.36
CA LEU A 14 5.78 28.61 -14.06
C LEU A 14 4.25 28.48 -13.92
N THR A 15 3.48 29.34 -14.57
CA THR A 15 2.02 29.41 -14.39
C THR A 15 1.24 28.78 -15.55
N THR A 16 1.80 28.79 -16.77
CA THR A 16 1.17 28.28 -18.00
C THR A 16 2.13 27.38 -18.79
N PRO A 17 2.67 26.31 -18.17
CA PRO A 17 3.77 25.53 -18.72
C PRO A 17 3.44 24.89 -20.08
N VAL A 18 2.24 24.33 -20.24
CA VAL A 18 1.86 23.62 -21.48
C VAL A 18 1.75 24.59 -22.66
N GLN A 19 1.14 25.76 -22.46
CA GLN A 19 1.03 26.78 -23.50
C GLN A 19 2.41 27.31 -23.89
N MET A 20 3.27 27.59 -22.91
CA MET A 20 4.62 28.07 -23.16
C MET A 20 5.49 27.00 -23.85
N ALA A 21 5.33 25.73 -23.47
CA ALA A 21 6.03 24.61 -24.13
C ALA A 21 5.62 24.45 -25.59
N LEU A 22 4.32 24.52 -25.90
CA LEU A 22 3.80 24.46 -27.27
C LEU A 22 4.32 25.61 -28.12
N ARG A 23 4.21 26.85 -27.62
CA ARG A 23 4.70 28.05 -28.32
C ARG A 23 6.20 27.99 -28.55
N TRP A 24 6.98 27.59 -27.54
CA TRP A 24 8.42 27.42 -27.68
C TRP A 24 8.78 26.31 -28.69
N PHE A 25 8.07 25.19 -28.68
CA PHE A 25 8.30 24.08 -29.61
C PHE A 25 8.09 24.49 -31.07
N VAL A 26 7.01 25.21 -31.37
CA VAL A 26 6.75 25.74 -32.72
C VAL A 26 7.83 26.74 -33.16
N LEU A 27 8.30 27.60 -32.25
CA LEU A 27 9.37 28.56 -32.55
C LEU A 27 10.75 27.92 -32.79
N GLN A 28 11.00 26.74 -32.21
CA GLN A 28 12.28 26.03 -32.39
C GLN A 28 12.43 25.43 -33.81
N ASN A 29 11.36 25.34 -34.62
CA ASN A 29 11.37 24.78 -35.98
C ASN A 29 11.98 23.36 -36.06
N SER A 30 11.92 22.59 -34.97
CA SER A 30 12.62 21.30 -34.85
C SER A 30 11.99 20.18 -35.70
N SER A 31 10.71 20.27 -36.07
CA SER A 31 10.05 19.28 -36.91
C SER A 31 9.52 19.89 -38.21
N ARG A 32 10.30 19.78 -39.29
CA ARG A 32 9.82 19.93 -40.69
C ARG A 32 8.74 18.90 -41.08
N LEU A 33 8.28 18.06 -40.16
CA LEU A 33 7.38 16.94 -40.38
C LEU A 33 5.91 17.32 -40.18
N VAL A 34 5.62 18.37 -39.40
CA VAL A 34 4.26 18.88 -39.18
C VAL A 34 4.06 20.12 -40.05
N GLN A 35 2.93 20.20 -40.74
CA GLN A 35 2.56 21.35 -41.59
C GLN A 35 2.65 22.66 -40.79
N GLU A 36 2.88 23.79 -41.45
CA GLU A 36 3.03 25.11 -40.82
C GLU A 36 1.86 25.45 -39.88
N ILE A 37 2.01 25.15 -38.59
CA ILE A 37 1.05 25.51 -37.54
C ILE A 37 1.31 26.97 -37.17
N THR A 38 0.28 27.81 -37.27
CA THR A 38 0.39 29.21 -36.87
C THR A 38 0.25 29.35 -35.36
N LEU A 39 0.88 30.39 -34.79
CA LEU A 39 0.81 30.68 -33.34
C LEU A 39 -0.66 30.88 -32.86
N GLU A 40 -1.55 31.37 -33.73
CA GLU A 40 -2.97 31.55 -33.43
C GLU A 40 -3.74 30.23 -33.27
N GLN A 41 -3.29 29.15 -33.93
CA GLN A 41 -3.89 27.83 -33.78
C GLN A 41 -3.58 27.20 -32.41
N LEU A 42 -2.45 27.59 -31.80
CA LEU A 42 -2.05 27.12 -30.47
C LEU A 42 -2.92 27.67 -29.34
N ASP A 43 -3.41 28.91 -29.47
CA ASP A 43 -4.31 29.50 -28.49
C ASP A 43 -5.69 28.80 -28.48
N ARG A 44 -5.99 28.05 -29.54
CA ARG A 44 -7.26 27.32 -29.73
C ARG A 44 -7.09 25.79 -29.63
N VAL A 45 -6.12 25.31 -28.85
CA VAL A 45 -6.01 23.87 -28.57
C VAL A 45 -7.28 23.41 -27.83
N PRO A 46 -8.00 22.40 -28.34
CA PRO A 46 -9.26 21.96 -27.77
C PRO A 46 -9.04 21.25 -26.44
N GLY A 47 -9.90 21.56 -25.46
CA GLY A 47 -9.95 20.83 -24.19
C GLY A 47 -9.76 21.69 -22.96
N GLN A 48 -9.67 21.00 -21.82
CA GLN A 48 -9.47 21.62 -20.51
C GLN A 48 -8.34 20.89 -19.79
N LEU A 49 -7.53 21.63 -19.02
CA LEU A 49 -6.32 21.11 -18.36
C LEU A 49 -6.59 19.96 -17.37
N HIS A 50 -7.81 19.87 -16.84
CA HIS A 50 -8.22 18.85 -15.87
C HIS A 50 -8.81 17.60 -16.54
N ASP A 51 -9.32 17.70 -17.78
CA ASP A 51 -9.90 16.56 -18.49
C ASP A 51 -8.85 15.86 -19.35
N ARG A 52 -8.33 14.75 -18.82
CA ARG A 52 -7.32 13.90 -19.44
C ARG A 52 -7.76 13.23 -20.74
N ARG A 53 -9.07 13.27 -21.07
CA ARG A 53 -9.59 12.75 -22.35
C ARG A 53 -9.44 13.76 -23.47
N THR A 54 -9.24 15.03 -23.14
CA THR A 54 -9.03 16.10 -24.10
C THR A 54 -7.56 16.24 -24.45
N MET A 55 -7.28 16.79 -25.63
CA MET A 55 -5.93 17.03 -26.13
C MET A 55 -5.07 17.85 -25.15
N LEU A 56 -5.62 18.97 -24.65
CA LEU A 56 -4.91 19.83 -23.70
C LEU A 56 -4.67 19.14 -22.34
N GLY A 57 -5.66 18.40 -21.83
CA GLY A 57 -5.53 17.71 -20.55
C GLY A 57 -4.61 16.49 -20.62
N GLU A 58 -4.58 15.77 -21.74
CA GLU A 58 -3.62 14.68 -21.98
C GLU A 58 -2.19 15.22 -22.01
N LEU A 59 -1.93 16.33 -22.72
CA LEU A 59 -0.62 16.98 -22.73
C LEU A 59 -0.18 17.44 -21.33
N ASN A 60 -1.07 18.07 -20.57
CA ASN A 60 -0.78 18.48 -19.20
C ASN A 60 -0.44 17.28 -18.30
N TRP A 61 -1.11 16.15 -18.51
CA TRP A 61 -0.87 14.94 -17.76
C TRP A 61 0.46 14.27 -18.14
N ILE A 62 0.79 14.19 -19.43
CA ILE A 62 2.09 13.73 -19.92
C ILE A 62 3.21 14.63 -19.38
N PHE A 63 3.03 15.95 -19.44
CA PHE A 63 3.98 16.93 -18.91
C PHE A 63 4.24 16.71 -17.41
N THR A 64 3.17 16.52 -16.63
CA THR A 64 3.28 16.21 -15.20
C THR A 64 4.05 14.91 -14.97
N ALA A 65 3.76 13.85 -15.73
CA ALA A 65 4.45 12.57 -15.61
C ALA A 65 5.95 12.68 -15.96
N ILE A 66 6.29 13.41 -17.01
CA ILE A 66 7.68 13.60 -17.46
C ILE A 66 8.48 14.43 -16.45
N THR A 67 7.96 15.58 -16.01
CA THR A 67 8.67 16.45 -15.06
C THR A 67 8.86 15.79 -13.70
N ASP A 68 7.86 15.05 -13.21
CA ASP A 68 7.97 14.28 -11.97
C ASP A 68 8.99 13.14 -12.09
N THR A 69 9.09 12.52 -13.28
CA THR A 69 10.10 11.48 -13.59
C THR A 69 11.52 12.05 -13.64
N ILE A 70 11.71 13.19 -14.31
CA ILE A 70 13.01 13.87 -14.37
C ILE A 70 13.47 14.23 -12.94
N ALA A 71 12.57 14.82 -12.15
CA ALA A 71 12.87 15.17 -10.76
C ALA A 71 13.23 13.94 -9.92
N TRP A 72 12.53 12.82 -10.11
CA TRP A 72 12.79 11.58 -9.39
C TRP A 72 14.15 10.95 -9.69
N ASN A 73 14.60 11.03 -10.94
CA ASN A 73 15.85 10.44 -11.39
C ASN A 73 17.06 11.32 -11.08
N VAL A 74 16.88 12.65 -11.07
CA VAL A 74 17.98 13.61 -10.87
C VAL A 74 18.17 14.00 -9.40
N LEU A 75 17.09 14.13 -8.63
CA LEU A 75 17.15 14.67 -7.27
C LEU A 75 17.41 13.58 -6.21
N PRO A 76 18.16 13.91 -5.13
CA PRO A 76 18.21 13.05 -3.95
C PRO A 76 16.82 12.83 -3.35
N ARG A 77 16.56 11.63 -2.83
CA ARG A 77 15.23 11.20 -2.32
C ARG A 77 14.63 12.17 -1.31
N ALA A 78 15.41 12.65 -0.35
CA ALA A 78 14.95 13.60 0.67
C ALA A 78 14.53 14.95 0.07
N LEU A 79 15.27 15.43 -0.94
CA LEU A 79 14.99 16.68 -1.62
C LEU A 79 13.74 16.55 -2.51
N PHE A 80 13.62 15.44 -3.24
CA PHE A 80 12.44 15.14 -4.03
C PHE A 80 11.18 15.11 -3.15
N GLN A 81 11.22 14.41 -2.02
CA GLN A 81 10.09 14.36 -1.08
C GLN A 81 9.71 15.74 -0.57
N LYS A 82 10.71 16.56 -0.19
CA LYS A 82 10.48 17.92 0.28
C LYS A 82 9.82 18.81 -0.78
N LEU A 83 10.29 18.78 -2.02
CA LEU A 83 9.83 19.71 -3.06
C LEU A 83 8.61 19.21 -3.84
N PHE A 84 8.52 17.92 -4.15
CA PHE A 84 7.52 17.36 -5.06
C PHE A 84 6.36 16.64 -4.36
N ARG A 85 6.43 16.44 -3.03
CA ARG A 85 5.43 15.66 -2.26
C ARG A 85 4.84 16.34 -1.03
N GLN A 86 5.52 17.29 -0.39
CA GLN A 86 5.00 17.95 0.81
C GLN A 86 3.85 18.92 0.52
N ASP A 87 4.02 19.80 -0.46
CA ASP A 87 3.07 20.85 -0.80
C ASP A 87 2.73 20.80 -2.30
N LEU A 88 1.44 20.80 -2.62
CA LEU A 88 0.94 20.69 -4.00
C LEU A 88 1.35 21.88 -4.87
N LEU A 89 1.32 23.10 -4.33
CA LEU A 89 1.70 24.31 -5.04
C LEU A 89 3.20 24.33 -5.28
N VAL A 90 4.00 24.08 -4.24
CA VAL A 90 5.46 24.00 -4.37
C VAL A 90 5.85 22.95 -5.40
N ALA A 91 5.23 21.77 -5.32
CA ALA A 91 5.47 20.70 -6.28
C ALA A 91 5.11 21.11 -7.71
N SER A 92 4.00 21.83 -7.91
CA SER A 92 3.63 22.35 -9.24
C SER A 92 4.64 23.37 -9.76
N LEU A 93 5.09 24.31 -8.92
CA LEU A 93 6.08 25.33 -9.30
C LEU A 93 7.42 24.70 -9.67
N PHE A 94 7.89 23.71 -8.89
CA PHE A 94 9.15 23.02 -9.17
C PHE A 94 9.09 22.13 -10.42
N ARG A 95 7.95 21.47 -10.71
CA ARG A 95 7.74 20.78 -12.01
C ARG A 95 7.88 21.76 -13.17
N ASN A 96 7.21 22.90 -13.05
CA ASN A 96 7.17 23.92 -14.08
C ASN A 96 8.53 24.66 -14.20
N PHE A 97 9.29 24.74 -13.11
CA PHE A 97 10.66 25.27 -13.10
C PHE A 97 11.61 24.44 -13.97
N LEU A 98 11.43 23.11 -14.06
CA LEU A 98 12.25 22.28 -14.95
C LEU A 98 12.06 22.66 -16.42
N LEU A 99 10.83 23.03 -16.81
CA LEU A 99 10.56 23.57 -18.14
C LEU A 99 11.21 24.94 -18.32
N ALA A 100 11.13 25.82 -17.31
CA ALA A 100 11.78 27.12 -17.34
C ALA A 100 13.30 26.99 -17.52
N GLU A 101 13.95 26.06 -16.80
CA GLU A 101 15.38 25.74 -16.94
C GLU A 101 15.71 25.35 -18.38
N ARG A 102 14.87 24.53 -19.02
CA ARG A 102 15.06 24.09 -20.39
C ARG A 102 14.91 25.23 -21.41
N ILE A 103 13.81 25.98 -21.33
CA ILE A 103 13.48 27.05 -22.31
C ILE A 103 14.46 28.22 -22.18
N MET A 104 14.67 28.72 -20.97
CA MET A 104 15.49 29.92 -20.74
C MET A 104 16.95 29.71 -21.11
N ARG A 105 17.46 28.47 -21.00
CA ARG A 105 18.84 28.15 -21.34
C ARG A 105 19.16 28.28 -22.81
N VAL A 106 18.20 28.06 -23.70
CA VAL A 106 18.34 28.36 -25.14
C VAL A 106 18.58 29.86 -25.37
N TYR A 107 17.95 30.69 -24.54
CA TYR A 107 18.07 32.14 -24.62
C TYR A 107 19.18 32.71 -23.73
N ASN A 108 20.18 31.88 -23.38
CA ASN A 108 21.32 32.22 -22.54
C ASN A 108 20.96 32.72 -21.12
N CYS A 109 19.78 32.35 -20.63
CA CYS A 109 19.35 32.64 -19.26
C CYS A 109 19.42 31.37 -18.40
N GLN A 110 19.94 31.48 -17.18
CA GLN A 110 19.99 30.37 -16.22
C GLN A 110 19.12 30.71 -15.01
N PRO A 111 17.91 30.13 -14.92
CA PRO A 111 17.09 30.29 -13.73
C PRO A 111 17.74 29.55 -12.56
N VAL A 112 17.68 30.15 -11.37
CA VAL A 112 18.26 29.60 -10.14
C VAL A 112 17.12 29.35 -9.14
N SER A 113 17.21 28.24 -8.41
CA SER A 113 16.29 27.89 -7.35
C SER A 113 17.03 27.71 -6.02
N GLN A 114 16.33 27.95 -4.92
CA GLN A 114 16.78 27.62 -3.58
C GLN A 114 15.76 26.65 -2.97
N PRO A 115 16.13 25.40 -2.66
CA PRO A 115 17.45 24.77 -2.80
C PRO A 115 17.89 24.56 -4.26
N ALA A 116 19.20 24.61 -4.50
CA ALA A 116 19.78 24.46 -5.83
C ALA A 116 19.57 23.04 -6.39
N LEU A 117 19.02 22.96 -7.61
CA LEU A 117 18.81 21.70 -8.32
C LEU A 117 20.00 21.39 -9.24
N PRO A 118 20.36 20.10 -9.42
CA PRO A 118 21.25 19.68 -10.49
C PRO A 118 20.64 19.99 -11.87
N PRO A 119 21.46 20.14 -12.91
CA PRO A 119 20.98 20.47 -14.26
C PRO A 119 20.04 19.40 -14.83
N THR A 120 18.82 19.78 -15.22
CA THR A 120 17.79 18.85 -15.74
C THR A 120 17.50 19.00 -17.23
N PHE A 121 17.95 20.10 -17.84
CA PHE A 121 17.63 20.49 -19.23
C PHE A 121 18.03 19.48 -20.33
N ARG A 122 18.99 18.57 -20.06
CA ARG A 122 19.48 17.56 -21.02
C ARG A 122 18.96 16.14 -20.76
N HIS A 123 18.02 15.97 -19.83
CA HIS A 123 17.50 14.65 -19.50
C HIS A 123 16.78 13.99 -20.70
N PRO A 124 16.99 12.70 -21.00
CA PRO A 124 16.43 12.03 -22.18
C PRO A 124 14.91 12.03 -22.24
N MET A 125 14.23 12.08 -21.09
CA MET A 125 12.77 12.21 -21.01
C MET A 125 12.22 13.47 -21.70
N TRP A 126 13.03 14.52 -21.91
CA TRP A 126 12.62 15.66 -22.71
C TRP A 126 12.44 15.32 -24.21
N ALA A 127 13.17 14.33 -24.73
CA ALA A 127 12.95 13.85 -26.10
C ALA A 127 11.60 13.12 -26.22
N ALA A 128 11.18 12.40 -25.18
CA ALA A 128 9.85 11.80 -25.12
C ALA A 128 8.74 12.87 -25.05
N TRP A 129 9.00 13.98 -24.36
CA TRP A 129 8.10 15.15 -24.36
C TRP A 129 7.98 15.78 -25.74
N ASP A 130 9.10 16.00 -26.42
CA ASP A 130 9.12 16.58 -27.76
C ASP A 130 8.37 15.71 -28.78
N LEU A 131 8.54 14.39 -28.70
CA LEU A 131 7.79 13.44 -29.54
C LEU A 131 6.29 13.49 -29.24
N ALA A 132 5.90 13.56 -27.96
CA ALA A 132 4.49 13.65 -27.58
C ALA A 132 3.86 14.97 -28.07
N LEU A 133 4.60 16.08 -28.01
CA LEU A 133 4.18 17.36 -28.58
C LEU A 133 4.01 17.29 -30.09
N ASP A 134 4.97 16.70 -30.81
CA ASP A 134 4.95 16.57 -32.27
C ASP A 134 3.73 15.76 -32.75
N GLN A 135 3.49 14.60 -32.13
CA GLN A 135 2.32 13.76 -32.40
C GLN A 135 1.00 14.48 -32.09
N CYS A 136 0.97 15.26 -31.00
CA CYS A 136 -0.21 16.03 -30.62
C CYS A 136 -0.48 17.14 -31.66
N LEU A 137 0.54 17.92 -32.01
CA LEU A 137 0.42 19.00 -32.99
C LEU A 137 0.04 18.51 -34.39
N ALA A 138 0.53 17.33 -34.81
CA ALA A 138 0.16 16.72 -36.09
C ALA A 138 -1.34 16.47 -36.27
N GLN A 139 -2.08 16.21 -35.18
CA GLN A 139 -3.53 15.99 -35.22
C GLN A 139 -4.35 17.26 -34.94
N LEU A 140 -3.72 18.40 -34.59
CA LEU A 140 -4.42 19.61 -34.15
C LEU A 140 -5.44 20.12 -35.18
N ALA A 141 -5.04 20.23 -36.45
CA ALA A 141 -5.92 20.71 -37.52
C ALA A 141 -7.14 19.78 -37.72
N GLN A 142 -6.94 18.46 -37.59
CA GLN A 142 -8.02 17.47 -37.75
C GLN A 142 -9.00 17.53 -36.58
N VAL A 143 -8.49 17.65 -35.35
CA VAL A 143 -9.34 17.74 -34.15
C VAL A 143 -10.12 19.07 -34.14
N GLN A 144 -9.50 20.17 -34.58
CA GLN A 144 -10.21 21.45 -34.75
C GLN A 144 -11.31 21.39 -35.82
N ALA A 145 -11.15 20.55 -36.84
CA ALA A 145 -12.18 20.26 -37.84
C ALA A 145 -13.29 19.29 -37.34
N GLY A 146 -13.23 18.83 -36.09
CA GLY A 146 -14.23 17.97 -35.47
C GLY A 146 -13.97 16.47 -35.57
N HIS A 147 -12.78 16.04 -36.02
CA HIS A 147 -12.41 14.63 -36.01
C HIS A 147 -12.12 14.10 -34.59
N PRO A 148 -12.32 12.79 -34.35
CA PRO A 148 -12.06 12.20 -33.04
C PRO A 148 -10.58 12.25 -32.69
N PHE A 149 -10.28 12.73 -31.47
CA PHE A 149 -8.93 12.78 -30.92
C PHE A 149 -8.35 11.38 -30.72
N ARG A 150 -7.10 11.18 -31.14
CA ARG A 150 -6.35 9.94 -30.90
C ARG A 150 -5.37 10.16 -29.75
N HIS A 151 -5.53 9.37 -28.69
CA HIS A 151 -4.66 9.38 -27.52
C HIS A 151 -3.21 9.04 -27.87
N SER A 152 -2.28 9.73 -27.21
CA SER A 152 -0.84 9.47 -27.37
C SER A 152 -0.45 8.05 -26.89
N PRO A 153 0.42 7.33 -27.61
CA PRO A 153 0.96 6.04 -27.16
C PRO A 153 1.93 6.16 -25.98
N PHE A 154 2.29 7.37 -25.54
CA PHE A 154 3.30 7.65 -24.50
C PHE A 154 3.19 6.71 -23.29
N PHE A 155 2.03 6.62 -22.64
CA PHE A 155 1.89 5.79 -21.45
C PHE A 155 2.04 4.29 -21.77
N ALA A 156 1.57 3.83 -22.93
CA ALA A 156 1.71 2.43 -23.33
C ALA A 156 3.18 2.05 -23.60
N GLU A 157 3.94 2.96 -24.20
CA GLU A 157 5.38 2.80 -24.45
C GLU A 157 6.17 2.80 -23.14
N GLN A 158 5.89 3.73 -22.22
CA GLN A 158 6.56 3.80 -20.92
C GLN A 158 6.28 2.57 -20.05
N LEU A 159 5.04 2.05 -20.06
CA LEU A 159 4.72 0.78 -19.41
C LEU A 159 5.48 -0.40 -20.04
N THR A 160 5.71 -0.36 -21.35
CA THR A 160 6.48 -1.39 -22.04
C THR A 160 7.96 -1.32 -21.67
N ALA A 161 8.53 -0.12 -21.60
CA ALA A 161 9.90 0.08 -21.10
C ALA A 161 10.06 -0.42 -19.65
N PHE A 162 9.10 -0.14 -18.79
CA PHE A 162 9.07 -0.67 -17.42
C PHE A 162 8.98 -2.20 -17.38
N GLN A 163 8.15 -2.79 -18.24
CA GLN A 163 8.04 -4.24 -18.38
C GLN A 163 9.34 -4.89 -18.86
N VAL A 164 10.06 -4.25 -19.80
CA VAL A 164 11.39 -4.70 -20.24
C VAL A 164 12.38 -4.62 -19.07
N TRP A 165 12.36 -3.52 -18.32
CA TRP A 165 13.21 -3.40 -17.13
C TRP A 165 12.93 -4.51 -16.12
N LEU A 166 11.66 -4.89 -15.87
CA LEU A 166 11.30 -5.98 -14.96
C LEU A 166 11.84 -7.35 -15.38
N SER A 167 12.12 -7.57 -16.68
CA SER A 167 12.67 -8.85 -17.15
C SER A 167 14.15 -9.05 -16.80
N VAL A 168 14.87 -7.97 -16.51
CA VAL A 168 16.33 -7.98 -16.22
C VAL A 168 16.66 -7.34 -14.87
N GLY A 169 15.72 -6.57 -14.30
CA GLY A 169 15.90 -5.72 -13.14
C GLY A 169 16.29 -6.49 -11.88
N SER A 170 17.22 -5.94 -11.12
CA SER A 170 17.61 -6.44 -9.81
C SER A 170 17.96 -5.26 -8.89
N GLU A 171 18.04 -5.52 -7.58
CA GLU A 171 18.37 -4.51 -6.56
C GLU A 171 19.70 -3.77 -6.83
N ARG A 172 20.64 -4.43 -7.51
CA ARG A 172 21.98 -3.90 -7.80
C ARG A 172 22.01 -2.92 -8.97
N LEU A 173 20.94 -2.88 -9.77
CA LEU A 173 20.84 -1.99 -10.92
C LEU A 173 20.23 -0.66 -10.52
N SER A 174 20.38 0.33 -11.39
CA SER A 174 19.70 1.61 -11.22
C SER A 174 18.18 1.40 -11.15
N PRO A 175 17.49 2.17 -10.29
CA PRO A 175 16.04 2.06 -10.15
C PRO A 175 15.34 2.34 -11.49
N PRO A 176 14.16 1.78 -11.70
CA PRO A 176 13.41 1.99 -12.93
C PRO A 176 12.98 3.45 -13.05
N GLU A 177 13.45 4.11 -14.11
CA GLU A 177 13.13 5.51 -14.39
C GLU A 177 11.63 5.73 -14.57
N GLN A 178 10.90 4.73 -15.06
CA GLN A 178 9.47 4.83 -15.39
C GLN A 178 8.56 4.73 -14.16
N LEU A 179 9.09 4.48 -12.95
CA LEU A 179 8.25 4.23 -11.77
C LEU A 179 7.28 5.38 -11.44
N PRO A 180 7.67 6.68 -11.48
CA PRO A 180 6.72 7.78 -11.29
C PRO A 180 5.62 7.80 -12.35
N ILE A 181 5.94 7.41 -13.59
CA ILE A 181 4.96 7.31 -14.69
C ILE A 181 3.96 6.21 -14.38
N VAL A 182 4.40 5.03 -13.93
CA VAL A 182 3.51 3.93 -13.53
C VAL A 182 2.50 4.41 -12.49
N LEU A 183 2.94 5.19 -11.49
CA LEU A 183 2.04 5.76 -10.48
C LEU A 183 1.04 6.76 -11.06
N GLN A 184 1.46 7.61 -12.00
CA GLN A 184 0.54 8.51 -12.70
C GLN A 184 -0.50 7.74 -13.53
N VAL A 185 -0.11 6.62 -14.13
CA VAL A 185 -1.00 5.77 -14.95
C VAL A 185 -2.06 5.07 -14.10
N LEU A 186 -1.82 4.82 -12.81
CA LEU A 186 -2.86 4.26 -11.91
C LEU A 186 -4.11 5.14 -11.85
N LEU A 187 -3.94 6.45 -12.01
CA LEU A 187 -5.04 7.41 -12.04
C LEU A 187 -5.84 7.34 -13.35
N SER A 188 -5.31 6.72 -14.41
CA SER A 188 -6.02 6.43 -15.67
C SER A 188 -7.06 5.35 -15.50
N GLN A 189 -8.08 5.29 -16.36
CA GLN A 189 -8.95 4.11 -16.48
C GLN A 189 -8.43 3.10 -17.51
N ILE A 190 -7.79 3.56 -18.59
CA ILE A 190 -7.47 2.74 -19.78
C ILE A 190 -6.34 1.76 -19.49
N HIS A 191 -5.23 2.23 -18.92
CA HIS A 191 -4.01 1.43 -18.71
C HIS A 191 -3.85 0.91 -17.29
N ARG A 192 -4.88 1.08 -16.46
CA ARG A 192 -4.82 0.81 -15.02
C ARG A 192 -4.51 -0.64 -14.67
N LEU A 193 -5.19 -1.57 -15.33
CA LEU A 193 -5.01 -3.00 -15.06
C LEU A 193 -3.57 -3.42 -15.35
N ARG A 194 -3.02 -2.97 -16.48
CA ARG A 194 -1.64 -3.22 -16.87
C ARG A 194 -0.65 -2.57 -15.90
N ALA A 195 -0.89 -1.33 -15.48
CA ALA A 195 -0.04 -0.64 -14.52
C ALA A 195 -0.05 -1.32 -13.14
N LEU A 196 -1.21 -1.77 -12.65
CA LEU A 196 -1.33 -2.53 -11.40
C LEU A 196 -0.62 -3.88 -11.47
N ASP A 197 -0.74 -4.62 -12.59
CA ASP A 197 -0.05 -5.89 -12.78
C ASP A 197 1.47 -5.69 -12.77
N LEU A 198 1.99 -4.73 -13.55
CA LEU A 198 3.42 -4.42 -13.59
C LEU A 198 3.94 -3.93 -12.25
N LEU A 199 3.16 -3.11 -11.53
CA LEU A 199 3.53 -2.69 -10.18
C LEU A 199 3.54 -3.87 -9.21
N GLY A 200 2.56 -4.78 -9.27
CA GLY A 200 2.57 -6.00 -8.47
C GLY A 200 3.85 -6.80 -8.68
N ARG A 201 4.23 -7.05 -9.94
CA ARG A 201 5.48 -7.73 -10.30
C ARG A 201 6.72 -6.99 -9.77
N PHE A 202 6.73 -5.65 -9.81
CA PHE A 202 7.82 -4.85 -9.26
C PHE A 202 7.95 -5.01 -7.74
N LEU A 203 6.83 -4.91 -7.00
CA LEU A 203 6.82 -5.07 -5.55
C LEU A 203 7.19 -6.49 -5.10
N ASP A 204 6.98 -7.49 -5.96
CA ASP A 204 7.37 -8.87 -5.71
C ASP A 204 8.89 -9.09 -5.71
N LEU A 205 9.68 -8.17 -6.31
CA LEU A 205 11.15 -8.24 -6.31
C LEU A 205 11.77 -8.12 -4.91
N GLY A 206 11.03 -7.61 -3.92
CA GLY A 206 11.42 -7.62 -2.52
C GLY A 206 11.20 -6.28 -1.79
N PRO A 207 11.62 -6.20 -0.50
CA PRO A 207 11.37 -5.04 0.35
C PRO A 207 11.97 -3.73 -0.17
N TRP A 208 13.10 -3.79 -0.87
CA TRP A 208 13.74 -2.62 -1.49
C TRP A 208 12.85 -1.97 -2.56
N ALA A 209 12.14 -2.78 -3.35
CA ALA A 209 11.23 -2.32 -4.39
C ALA A 209 9.99 -1.67 -3.78
N VAL A 210 9.47 -2.26 -2.70
CA VAL A 210 8.39 -1.64 -1.90
C VAL A 210 8.84 -0.28 -1.37
N ASN A 211 9.98 -0.20 -0.69
CA ASN A 211 10.52 1.06 -0.19
C ASN A 211 10.70 2.10 -1.31
N LEU A 212 11.17 1.67 -2.49
CA LEU A 212 11.28 2.53 -3.66
C LEU A 212 9.91 3.07 -4.09
N ALA A 213 8.89 2.21 -4.22
CA ALA A 213 7.53 2.63 -4.58
C ALA A 213 6.91 3.57 -3.53
N LEU A 214 7.07 3.27 -2.25
CA LEU A 214 6.62 4.13 -1.15
C LEU A 214 7.32 5.50 -1.20
N SER A 215 8.61 5.51 -1.53
CA SER A 215 9.39 6.74 -1.68
C SER A 215 9.06 7.56 -2.93
N VAL A 216 8.35 7.02 -3.92
CA VAL A 216 7.78 7.83 -5.01
C VAL A 216 6.47 8.47 -4.57
N GLY A 217 5.68 7.84 -3.71
CA GLY A 217 4.50 8.44 -3.08
C GLY A 217 3.37 7.45 -2.78
N ILE A 218 3.11 7.23 -1.48
CA ILE A 218 2.06 6.33 -0.95
C ILE A 218 0.64 6.90 -1.15
N SER A 219 0.48 8.21 -1.10
CA SER A 219 -0.84 8.88 -1.01
C SER A 219 -1.76 8.66 -2.22
N CYS A 220 -1.22 8.32 -3.39
CA CYS A 220 -2.01 7.91 -4.54
C CYS A 220 -2.63 6.51 -4.38
N PHE A 221 -2.07 5.64 -3.54
CA PHE A 221 -2.56 4.27 -3.35
C PHE A 221 -3.74 4.17 -2.40
N THR A 222 -3.73 4.94 -1.30
CA THR A 222 -4.81 4.95 -0.30
C THR A 222 -6.10 5.53 -0.87
N SER A 223 -6.01 6.68 -1.54
CA SER A 223 -7.11 7.31 -2.28
C SER A 223 -7.67 6.41 -3.39
N TYR A 224 -6.82 5.61 -4.04
CA TYR A 224 -7.25 4.64 -5.05
C TYR A 224 -8.07 3.48 -4.46
N VAL A 225 -7.71 2.93 -3.28
CA VAL A 225 -8.53 1.91 -2.59
C VAL A 225 -9.92 2.43 -2.29
N GLN A 226 -10.02 3.67 -1.78
CA GLN A 226 -11.31 4.29 -1.49
C GLN A 226 -12.17 4.46 -2.75
N ALA A 227 -11.60 4.95 -3.84
CA ALA A 227 -12.31 5.11 -5.12
C ALA A 227 -12.79 3.76 -5.70
N SER A 228 -12.07 2.67 -5.43
CA SER A 228 -12.46 1.32 -5.85
C SER A 228 -13.60 0.71 -5.01
N HIS A 229 -13.78 1.13 -3.76
CA HIS A 229 -14.86 0.67 -2.88
C HIS A 229 -16.22 1.31 -3.20
N VAL A 230 -16.24 2.52 -3.77
CA VAL A 230 -17.48 3.31 -4.04
C VAL A 230 -18.19 2.91 -5.35
N GLY A 231 -17.92 1.72 -5.91
CA GLY A 231 -18.73 1.16 -7.02
C GLY A 231 -18.65 1.92 -8.36
N CYS A 232 -17.85 3.00 -8.47
CA CYS A 232 -17.66 3.74 -9.73
C CYS A 232 -16.72 3.05 -10.72
N LEU A 233 -16.14 1.91 -10.36
CA LEU A 233 -15.20 1.16 -11.17
C LEU A 233 -15.64 -0.31 -11.15
N GLY A 234 -16.52 -0.66 -12.10
CA GLY A 234 -17.03 -2.01 -12.27
C GLY A 234 -15.92 -3.06 -12.27
N PHE A 235 -16.20 -4.21 -11.65
CA PHE A 235 -15.45 -5.49 -11.74
C PHE A 235 -14.00 -5.36 -12.26
N GLY A 236 -13.09 -4.81 -11.45
CA GLY A 236 -11.67 -4.67 -11.80
C GLY A 236 -10.74 -4.76 -10.57
N PRO A 237 -9.49 -5.19 -10.77
CA PRO A 237 -8.95 -6.49 -10.36
C PRO A 237 -8.76 -6.59 -8.83
N ARG A 238 -9.76 -7.12 -8.13
CA ARG A 238 -9.67 -7.37 -6.68
C ARG A 238 -8.40 -8.13 -6.25
N PRO A 239 -7.96 -9.16 -6.98
CA PRO A 239 -6.70 -9.87 -6.70
C PRO A 239 -5.43 -9.00 -6.65
N LEU A 240 -5.24 -8.11 -7.63
CA LEU A 240 -4.01 -7.34 -7.76
C LEU A 240 -3.85 -6.32 -6.64
N LEU A 241 -4.96 -5.71 -6.20
CA LEU A 241 -4.92 -4.76 -5.08
C LEU A 241 -4.61 -5.43 -3.77
N VAL A 242 -5.19 -6.60 -3.52
CA VAL A 242 -4.87 -7.39 -2.33
C VAL A 242 -3.40 -7.80 -2.33
N PHE A 243 -2.86 -8.21 -3.47
CA PHE A 243 -1.44 -8.53 -3.60
C PHE A 243 -0.53 -7.32 -3.30
N ILE A 244 -0.80 -6.16 -3.90
CA ILE A 244 -0.02 -4.93 -3.69
C ILE A 244 -0.04 -4.53 -2.21
N TRP A 245 -1.21 -4.51 -1.58
CA TRP A 245 -1.33 -4.14 -0.17
C TRP A 245 -0.70 -5.14 0.78
N ALA A 246 -0.75 -6.44 0.46
CA ALA A 246 -0.01 -7.44 1.21
C ALA A 246 1.49 -7.18 1.16
N LYS A 247 2.04 -6.80 -0.01
CA LYS A 247 3.47 -6.44 -0.13
C LYS A 247 3.82 -5.16 0.61
N ILE A 248 2.97 -4.13 0.54
CA ILE A 248 3.19 -2.86 1.25
C ILE A 248 3.21 -3.08 2.77
N LEU A 249 2.18 -3.71 3.33
CA LEU A 249 2.05 -3.93 4.78
C LEU A 249 3.05 -4.94 5.34
N ALA A 250 3.65 -5.78 4.48
CA ALA A 250 4.76 -6.63 4.90
C ALA A 250 6.04 -5.84 5.20
N VAL A 251 6.19 -4.63 4.64
CA VAL A 251 7.38 -3.78 4.80
C VAL A 251 7.09 -2.61 5.74
N ASP A 252 5.96 -1.92 5.56
CA ASP A 252 5.59 -0.76 6.37
C ASP A 252 4.20 -0.95 7.00
N MET A 253 4.19 -1.23 8.30
CA MET A 253 2.96 -1.40 9.09
C MET A 253 2.28 -0.06 9.39
N SER A 254 2.97 1.08 9.26
CA SER A 254 2.40 2.39 9.60
C SER A 254 1.21 2.78 8.70
N CYS A 255 1.16 2.24 7.47
CA CYS A 255 0.07 2.43 6.52
C CYS A 255 -1.30 1.93 7.04
N GLN A 256 -1.34 1.15 8.13
CA GLN A 256 -2.59 0.73 8.75
C GLN A 256 -3.48 1.92 9.18
N VAL A 257 -2.87 3.04 9.60
CA VAL A 257 -3.61 4.23 10.07
C VAL A 257 -4.40 4.86 8.93
N ASP A 258 -3.77 5.00 7.76
CA ASP A 258 -4.41 5.57 6.57
C ASP A 258 -5.51 4.64 6.04
N LEU A 259 -5.28 3.32 6.04
CA LEU A 259 -6.28 2.33 5.62
C LEU A 259 -7.53 2.33 6.50
N VAL A 260 -7.39 2.53 7.81
CA VAL A 260 -8.54 2.62 8.73
C VAL A 260 -9.26 3.96 8.54
N ARG A 261 -8.52 5.07 8.47
CA ARG A 261 -9.07 6.42 8.27
C ARG A 261 -9.91 6.50 7.00
N ASP A 262 -9.43 5.91 5.92
CA ASP A 262 -10.07 5.99 4.59
C ASP A 262 -11.07 4.84 4.35
N ASN A 263 -11.44 4.08 5.39
CA ASN A 263 -12.33 2.90 5.32
C ASN A 263 -11.88 1.76 4.39
N GLY A 264 -10.59 1.68 4.06
CA GLY A 264 -10.01 0.63 3.21
C GLY A 264 -10.15 -0.78 3.80
N HIS A 265 -10.27 -0.94 5.12
CA HIS A 265 -10.49 -2.23 5.77
C HIS A 265 -11.75 -2.97 5.26
N ARG A 266 -12.81 -2.24 4.87
CA ARG A 266 -14.05 -2.83 4.31
C ARG A 266 -13.82 -3.55 2.99
N TYR A 267 -12.87 -3.06 2.20
CA TYR A 267 -12.50 -3.69 0.94
C TYR A 267 -11.94 -5.10 1.16
N PHE A 268 -10.99 -5.25 2.09
CA PHE A 268 -10.38 -6.55 2.38
C PHE A 268 -11.37 -7.52 3.04
N LEU A 269 -12.30 -7.01 3.84
CA LEU A 269 -13.43 -7.79 4.36
C LEU A 269 -14.34 -8.33 3.26
N SER A 270 -14.65 -7.49 2.25
CA SER A 270 -15.44 -7.92 1.09
C SER A 270 -14.72 -8.99 0.25
N VAL A 271 -13.38 -8.95 0.21
CA VAL A 271 -12.60 -9.97 -0.49
C VAL A 271 -12.55 -11.28 0.31
N LEU A 272 -12.41 -11.18 1.64
CA LEU A 272 -12.36 -12.36 2.51
C LEU A 272 -13.69 -13.11 2.52
N SER A 273 -14.82 -12.39 2.46
CA SER A 273 -16.17 -12.97 2.41
C SER A 273 -16.57 -13.56 1.06
N ASP A 274 -15.80 -13.33 -0.01
CA ASP A 274 -16.14 -13.82 -1.34
C ASP A 274 -15.68 -15.29 -1.55
N PRO A 275 -16.59 -16.26 -1.71
CA PRO A 275 -16.24 -17.66 -1.89
C PRO A 275 -15.61 -17.95 -3.26
N TYR A 276 -15.82 -17.09 -4.27
CA TYR A 276 -15.26 -17.28 -5.61
C TYR A 276 -13.80 -16.82 -5.71
N MET A 277 -13.29 -16.12 -4.70
CA MET A 277 -11.89 -15.69 -4.63
C MET A 277 -10.98 -16.89 -4.30
N PRO A 278 -9.90 -17.14 -5.07
CA PRO A 278 -8.98 -18.23 -4.76
C PRO A 278 -8.36 -18.05 -3.37
N ALA A 279 -8.09 -19.18 -2.71
CA ALA A 279 -7.63 -19.21 -1.32
C ALA A 279 -6.33 -18.43 -1.11
N GLU A 280 -5.47 -18.30 -2.11
CA GLU A 280 -4.23 -17.50 -2.04
C GLU A 280 -4.52 -16.02 -1.82
N HIS A 281 -5.46 -15.43 -2.56
CA HIS A 281 -5.85 -14.03 -2.38
C HIS A 281 -6.67 -13.82 -1.12
N ARG A 282 -7.51 -14.80 -0.71
CA ARG A 282 -8.14 -14.78 0.62
C ARG A 282 -7.11 -14.80 1.75
N THR A 283 -6.02 -15.57 1.59
CA THR A 283 -4.91 -15.61 2.55
C THR A 283 -4.22 -14.26 2.65
N MET A 284 -3.95 -13.61 1.52
CA MET A 284 -3.39 -12.25 1.50
C MET A 284 -4.34 -11.22 2.12
N ALA A 285 -5.66 -11.36 1.91
CA ALA A 285 -6.65 -10.50 2.55
C ALA A 285 -6.68 -10.71 4.07
N ALA A 286 -6.60 -11.95 4.54
CA ALA A 286 -6.49 -12.27 5.97
C ALA A 286 -5.18 -11.72 6.57
N PHE A 287 -4.06 -11.80 5.84
CA PHE A 287 -2.80 -11.17 6.21
C PHE A 287 -2.96 -9.65 6.37
N VAL A 288 -3.50 -8.97 5.36
CA VAL A 288 -3.73 -7.52 5.38
C VAL A 288 -4.62 -7.12 6.55
N MET A 289 -5.72 -7.85 6.80
CA MET A 289 -6.59 -7.61 7.94
C MET A 289 -5.85 -7.83 9.28
N SER A 290 -5.03 -8.88 9.38
CA SER A 290 -4.22 -9.15 10.56
C SER A 290 -3.18 -8.04 10.84
N CYS A 291 -2.72 -7.36 9.79
CA CYS A 291 -1.83 -6.21 9.88
C CYS A 291 -2.59 -4.97 10.36
N ILE A 292 -3.77 -4.69 9.78
CA ILE A 292 -4.62 -3.54 10.15
C ILE A 292 -5.02 -3.54 11.64
N VAL A 293 -5.23 -4.72 12.23
CA VAL A 293 -5.60 -4.85 13.66
C VAL A 293 -4.40 -4.95 14.60
N CYS A 294 -3.17 -5.05 14.08
CA CYS A 294 -1.99 -5.37 14.87
C CYS A 294 -1.55 -4.19 15.75
N GLY A 295 -1.85 -4.25 17.05
CA GLY A 295 -1.46 -3.21 18.00
C GLY A 295 -2.14 -1.86 17.73
N HIS A 296 -3.29 -1.87 17.05
CA HIS A 296 -3.99 -0.68 16.61
C HIS A 296 -5.48 -0.70 17.05
N PRO A 297 -5.85 -0.04 18.17
CA PRO A 297 -7.20 -0.11 18.73
C PRO A 297 -8.32 0.36 17.80
N SER A 298 -8.10 1.43 17.03
CA SER A 298 -9.07 1.91 16.03
C SER A 298 -9.26 0.91 14.89
N GLY A 299 -8.21 0.18 14.51
CA GLY A 299 -8.30 -0.92 13.55
C GLY A 299 -9.07 -2.11 14.10
N GLN A 300 -8.85 -2.48 15.36
CA GLN A 300 -9.59 -3.54 16.05
C GLN A 300 -11.08 -3.19 16.17
N GLU A 301 -11.43 -1.94 16.51
CA GLU A 301 -12.82 -1.49 16.57
C GLU A 301 -13.49 -1.52 15.19
N ALA A 302 -12.80 -1.04 14.15
CA ALA A 302 -13.29 -1.07 12.78
C ALA A 302 -13.48 -2.51 12.26
N ALA A 303 -12.53 -3.40 12.55
CA ALA A 303 -12.60 -4.84 12.26
C ALA A 303 -13.79 -5.52 12.97
N LEU A 304 -14.01 -5.20 14.24
CA LEU A 304 -15.13 -5.73 15.01
C LEU A 304 -16.47 -5.30 14.41
N LYS A 305 -16.63 -4.01 14.07
CA LYS A 305 -17.82 -3.49 13.36
C LYS A 305 -18.04 -4.14 12.00
N GLY A 306 -16.96 -4.61 11.35
CA GLY A 306 -16.98 -5.33 10.09
C GLY A 306 -17.21 -6.84 10.20
N ASN A 307 -17.54 -7.36 11.39
CA ASN A 307 -17.78 -8.79 11.65
C ASN A 307 -16.61 -9.71 11.26
N VAL A 308 -15.36 -9.24 11.43
CA VAL A 308 -14.14 -10.04 11.14
C VAL A 308 -14.15 -11.39 11.83
N ILE A 309 -14.64 -11.45 13.09
CA ILE A 309 -14.63 -12.67 13.91
C ILE A 309 -15.50 -13.76 13.26
N ALA A 310 -16.76 -13.45 12.95
CA ALA A 310 -17.66 -14.40 12.29
C ALA A 310 -17.07 -14.89 10.96
N LEU A 311 -16.66 -13.95 10.09
CA LEU A 311 -16.08 -14.26 8.77
C LEU A 311 -14.86 -15.16 8.84
N CYS A 312 -13.96 -14.91 9.80
CA CYS A 312 -12.78 -15.75 9.97
C CYS A 312 -13.14 -17.13 10.52
N THR A 313 -14.07 -17.21 11.48
CA THR A 313 -14.46 -18.48 12.11
C THR A 313 -15.15 -19.45 11.15
N GLU A 314 -15.91 -18.94 10.18
CA GLU A 314 -16.56 -19.74 9.13
C GLU A 314 -15.55 -20.41 8.19
N GLN A 315 -14.38 -19.80 7.98
CA GLN A 315 -13.37 -20.26 7.04
C GLN A 315 -12.21 -21.04 7.70
N LEU A 316 -12.28 -21.32 9.01
CA LEU A 316 -11.20 -22.04 9.73
C LEU A 316 -11.00 -23.47 9.24
N GLN A 317 -11.99 -24.09 8.60
CA GLN A 317 -11.92 -25.47 8.10
C GLN A 317 -11.59 -25.55 6.59
N ASP A 318 -11.16 -24.44 5.97
CA ASP A 318 -10.79 -24.42 4.55
C ASP A 318 -9.61 -25.38 4.27
N GLY A 319 -9.58 -26.01 3.10
CA GLY A 319 -8.52 -26.95 2.71
C GLY A 319 -7.12 -26.32 2.64
N HIS A 320 -7.01 -25.00 2.49
CA HIS A 320 -5.73 -24.31 2.36
C HIS A 320 -5.07 -23.99 3.72
N ALA A 321 -3.94 -24.64 4.03
CA ALA A 321 -3.27 -24.51 5.33
C ALA A 321 -2.83 -23.08 5.68
N ARG A 322 -2.29 -22.31 4.71
CA ARG A 322 -1.88 -20.92 4.95
C ARG A 322 -3.07 -20.00 5.26
N LEU A 323 -4.23 -20.28 4.68
CA LEU A 323 -5.44 -19.52 4.98
C LEU A 323 -5.85 -19.76 6.43
N ARG A 324 -5.93 -21.03 6.86
CA ARG A 324 -6.22 -21.38 8.26
C ARG A 324 -5.26 -20.71 9.24
N GLN A 325 -3.97 -20.72 8.92
CA GLN A 325 -2.93 -20.05 9.71
C GLN A 325 -3.21 -18.54 9.86
N TRP A 326 -3.40 -17.81 8.75
CA TRP A 326 -3.61 -16.36 8.80
C TRP A 326 -4.96 -15.95 9.36
N LEU A 327 -6.00 -16.77 9.21
CA LEU A 327 -7.28 -16.58 9.89
C LEU A 327 -7.13 -16.66 11.41
N ALA A 328 -6.42 -17.67 11.92
CA ALA A 328 -6.14 -17.80 13.35
C ALA A 328 -5.30 -16.63 13.87
N LEU A 329 -4.25 -16.20 13.14
CA LEU A 329 -3.46 -15.02 13.50
C LEU A 329 -4.29 -13.72 13.49
N CYS A 330 -5.16 -13.55 12.50
CA CYS A 330 -6.05 -12.38 12.40
C CYS A 330 -7.02 -12.33 13.59
N LEU A 331 -7.65 -13.46 13.93
CA LEU A 331 -8.50 -13.59 15.12
C LEU A 331 -7.73 -13.25 16.40
N GLY A 332 -6.56 -13.88 16.58
CA GLY A 332 -5.67 -13.67 17.72
C GLY A 332 -5.31 -12.21 17.95
N ARG A 333 -4.99 -11.47 16.88
CA ARG A 333 -4.67 -10.04 16.95
C ARG A 333 -5.90 -9.14 17.13
N THR A 334 -7.07 -9.56 16.69
CA THR A 334 -8.31 -8.76 16.79
C THR A 334 -8.76 -8.59 18.25
N TRP A 335 -8.63 -9.62 19.09
CA TRP A 335 -9.00 -9.55 20.51
C TRP A 335 -7.82 -9.34 21.47
N HIS A 336 -6.58 -9.30 20.97
CA HIS A 336 -5.40 -9.07 21.79
C HIS A 336 -5.48 -7.71 22.50
N GLY A 337 -5.58 -7.71 23.83
CA GLY A 337 -5.71 -6.50 24.63
C GLY A 337 -7.04 -5.75 24.45
N TYR A 338 -8.04 -6.33 23.77
CA TYR A 338 -9.31 -5.68 23.46
C TYR A 338 -10.52 -6.48 23.93
N SER A 339 -11.16 -6.00 25.01
CA SER A 339 -12.21 -6.72 25.73
C SER A 339 -13.50 -6.92 24.93
N ALA A 340 -13.91 -5.95 24.10
CA ALA A 340 -15.13 -6.08 23.32
C ALA A 340 -15.03 -7.19 22.26
N ALA A 341 -13.89 -7.28 21.58
CA ALA A 341 -13.62 -8.36 20.62
C ALA A 341 -13.50 -9.73 21.31
N ARG A 342 -12.88 -9.81 22.50
CA ARG A 342 -12.85 -11.04 23.31
C ARG A 342 -14.26 -11.57 23.58
N TRP A 343 -15.15 -10.72 24.10
CA TRP A 343 -16.52 -11.13 24.42
C TRP A 343 -17.34 -11.49 23.19
N CYS A 344 -17.08 -10.83 22.05
CA CYS A 344 -17.68 -11.23 20.78
C CYS A 344 -17.20 -12.63 20.36
N GLY A 345 -15.90 -12.91 20.43
CA GLY A 345 -15.35 -14.23 20.12
C GLY A 345 -15.85 -15.35 21.05
N ILE A 346 -16.05 -15.06 22.34
CA ILE A 346 -16.64 -16.01 23.28
C ILE A 346 -18.09 -16.33 22.91
N ARG A 347 -18.89 -15.31 22.59
CA ARG A 347 -20.30 -15.47 22.18
C ARG A 347 -20.43 -16.29 20.89
N ASP A 348 -19.51 -16.10 19.94
CA ASP A 348 -19.49 -16.83 18.67
C ASP A 348 -18.82 -18.22 18.77
N SER A 349 -18.47 -18.65 19.99
CA SER A 349 -17.77 -19.91 20.29
C SER A 349 -16.48 -20.08 19.48
N ALA A 350 -15.76 -18.97 19.25
CA ALA A 350 -14.54 -18.95 18.44
C ALA A 350 -13.42 -19.81 19.05
N HIS A 351 -13.32 -19.83 20.39
CA HIS A 351 -12.35 -20.65 21.12
C HIS A 351 -12.57 -22.16 20.91
N GLU A 352 -13.82 -22.62 20.89
CA GLU A 352 -14.14 -24.02 20.59
C GLU A 352 -13.80 -24.38 19.14
N LYS A 353 -14.14 -23.50 18.18
CA LYS A 353 -13.79 -23.70 16.77
C LYS A 353 -12.27 -23.78 16.58
N LEU A 354 -11.50 -22.97 17.31
CA LEU A 354 -10.03 -22.99 17.27
C LEU A 354 -9.42 -24.29 17.83
N TYR A 355 -10.11 -25.02 18.71
CA TYR A 355 -9.60 -26.32 19.20
C TYR A 355 -9.45 -27.35 18.08
N SER A 356 -10.29 -27.27 17.03
CA SER A 356 -10.13 -28.15 15.86
C SER A 356 -8.75 -27.99 15.18
N LEU A 357 -8.20 -26.78 15.19
CA LEU A 357 -6.89 -26.48 14.60
C LEU A 357 -5.70 -26.94 15.44
N LEU A 358 -5.90 -27.29 16.72
CA LEU A 358 -4.83 -27.85 17.55
C LEU A 358 -4.38 -29.23 17.07
N THR A 359 -5.20 -29.93 16.29
CA THR A 359 -4.86 -31.25 15.71
C THR A 359 -4.45 -31.18 14.24
N ASP A 360 -4.28 -29.97 13.68
CA ASP A 360 -3.93 -29.78 12.27
C ASP A 360 -2.58 -30.44 11.94
N PRO A 361 -2.42 -31.09 10.77
CA PRO A 361 -1.14 -31.69 10.38
C PRO A 361 0.01 -30.67 10.29
N VAL A 362 -0.29 -29.41 9.94
CA VAL A 362 0.71 -28.36 9.72
C VAL A 362 1.05 -27.66 11.04
N PRO A 363 2.32 -27.70 11.51
CA PRO A 363 2.70 -27.14 12.80
C PRO A 363 2.51 -25.62 12.89
N GLU A 364 2.61 -24.90 11.77
CA GLU A 364 2.36 -23.46 11.71
C GLU A 364 0.90 -23.10 11.99
N VAL A 365 -0.05 -23.95 11.58
CA VAL A 365 -1.48 -23.77 11.86
C VAL A 365 -1.75 -24.05 13.34
N ARG A 366 -1.15 -25.11 13.90
CA ARG A 366 -1.24 -25.41 15.34
C ARG A 366 -0.68 -24.25 16.17
N ALA A 367 0.50 -23.74 15.81
CA ALA A 367 1.10 -22.61 16.51
C ALA A 367 0.23 -21.34 16.42
N ALA A 368 -0.36 -21.04 15.26
CA ALA A 368 -1.29 -19.92 15.11
C ALA A 368 -2.57 -20.08 15.94
N ALA A 369 -3.10 -21.29 16.08
CA ALA A 369 -4.23 -21.59 16.94
C ALA A 369 -3.89 -21.41 18.43
N VAL A 370 -2.72 -21.89 18.86
CA VAL A 370 -2.20 -21.69 20.22
C VAL A 370 -2.04 -20.20 20.51
N PHE A 371 -1.44 -19.42 19.59
CA PHE A 371 -1.35 -17.97 19.70
C PHE A 371 -2.73 -17.34 19.88
N ALA A 372 -3.70 -17.67 19.02
CA ALA A 372 -5.04 -17.09 19.06
C ALA A 372 -5.78 -17.39 20.37
N LEU A 373 -5.68 -18.62 20.88
CA LEU A 373 -6.25 -19.03 22.15
C LEU A 373 -5.52 -18.36 23.33
N GLY A 374 -4.19 -18.23 23.27
CA GLY A 374 -3.40 -17.53 24.27
C GLY A 374 -3.73 -16.05 24.37
N THR A 375 -3.96 -15.37 23.24
CA THR A 375 -4.30 -13.94 23.25
C THR A 375 -5.72 -13.65 23.75
N ILE A 376 -6.65 -14.61 23.75
CA ILE A 376 -7.95 -14.46 24.42
C ILE A 376 -7.76 -14.22 25.93
N LEU A 377 -6.75 -14.84 26.53
CA LEU A 377 -6.42 -14.72 27.95
C LEU A 377 -5.82 -13.34 28.29
N ASN A 378 -5.20 -12.67 27.31
CA ASN A 378 -4.61 -11.35 27.49
C ASN A 378 -5.67 -10.23 27.42
N CYS A 379 -6.44 -10.07 28.51
CA CYS A 379 -7.50 -9.07 28.57
C CYS A 379 -7.49 -8.30 29.90
N PRO A 380 -7.39 -6.95 29.88
CA PRO A 380 -7.35 -6.12 31.09
C PRO A 380 -8.73 -5.88 31.75
N ALA A 381 -9.76 -6.65 31.38
CA ALA A 381 -11.14 -6.40 31.82
C ALA A 381 -11.40 -6.90 33.24
N LYS A 382 -12.46 -6.37 33.89
CA LYS A 382 -12.93 -6.83 35.20
C LYS A 382 -13.21 -8.34 35.15
N ARG A 383 -12.65 -9.05 36.14
CA ARG A 383 -12.83 -10.49 36.33
C ARG A 383 -14.28 -10.81 36.69
N THR A 384 -14.80 -11.84 36.05
CA THR A 384 -16.10 -12.45 36.38
C THR A 384 -15.88 -13.96 36.44
N ASP A 385 -16.63 -14.66 37.29
CA ASP A 385 -16.51 -16.12 37.45
C ASP A 385 -16.67 -16.87 36.11
N HIS A 386 -17.51 -16.32 35.21
CA HIS A 386 -17.68 -16.83 33.86
C HIS A 386 -16.41 -16.68 33.00
N ALA A 387 -15.73 -15.53 33.07
CA ALA A 387 -14.46 -15.33 32.37
C ALA A 387 -13.39 -16.29 32.89
N ASP A 388 -13.32 -16.48 34.22
CA ASP A 388 -12.33 -17.36 34.83
C ASP A 388 -12.58 -18.82 34.45
N THR A 389 -13.83 -19.27 34.38
CA THR A 389 -14.16 -20.64 33.94
C THR A 389 -13.69 -20.90 32.50
N ILE A 390 -13.89 -19.92 31.61
CA ILE A 390 -13.42 -20.01 30.22
C ILE A 390 -11.88 -20.02 30.17
N ASP A 391 -11.23 -19.14 30.92
CA ASP A 391 -9.77 -19.03 30.96
C ASP A 391 -9.11 -20.33 31.46
N HIS A 392 -9.68 -20.96 32.49
CA HIS A 392 -9.26 -22.29 32.96
C HIS A 392 -9.47 -23.37 31.89
N GLY A 393 -10.62 -23.36 31.21
CA GLY A 393 -10.92 -24.31 30.14
C GLY A 393 -9.95 -24.22 28.96
N ILE A 394 -9.63 -23.01 28.52
CA ILE A 394 -8.64 -22.76 27.46
C ILE A 394 -7.24 -23.20 27.93
N GLY A 395 -6.83 -22.80 29.14
CA GLY A 395 -5.53 -23.16 29.71
C GLY A 395 -5.32 -24.67 29.83
N MET A 396 -6.33 -25.39 30.32
CA MET A 396 -6.29 -26.85 30.48
C MET A 396 -6.21 -27.56 29.11
N ASN A 397 -7.00 -27.13 28.12
CA ASN A 397 -6.97 -27.70 26.78
C ASN A 397 -5.61 -27.48 26.09
N LEU A 398 -5.03 -26.28 26.24
CA LEU A 398 -3.70 -25.98 25.71
C LEU A 398 -2.62 -26.84 26.38
N ALA A 399 -2.64 -26.95 27.71
CA ALA A 399 -1.66 -27.73 28.46
C ALA A 399 -1.75 -29.24 28.14
N CYS A 400 -2.96 -29.81 28.09
CA CYS A 400 -3.14 -31.24 27.86
C CYS A 400 -2.78 -31.65 26.44
N ASN A 401 -3.16 -30.86 25.44
CA ASN A 401 -3.02 -31.26 24.05
C ASN A 401 -1.65 -30.90 23.47
N MET A 402 -1.07 -29.76 23.85
CA MET A 402 0.11 -29.19 23.15
C MET A 402 1.45 -29.35 23.90
N ALA A 403 1.44 -29.78 25.17
CA ALA A 403 2.68 -29.90 25.96
C ALA A 403 3.71 -30.85 25.32
N ASN A 404 3.23 -31.93 24.70
CA ASN A 404 4.06 -32.96 24.06
C ASN A 404 4.12 -32.82 22.52
N ASP A 405 3.85 -31.63 21.96
CA ASP A 405 3.93 -31.42 20.51
C ASP A 405 5.37 -31.61 19.99
N GLY A 406 5.51 -32.32 18.87
CA GLY A 406 6.80 -32.58 18.23
C GLY A 406 7.50 -31.31 17.74
N SER A 407 6.75 -30.26 17.39
CA SER A 407 7.30 -29.01 16.88
C SER A 407 7.75 -28.07 18.01
N PRO A 408 9.00 -27.60 18.02
CA PRO A 408 9.46 -26.60 19.00
C PRO A 408 8.74 -25.25 18.83
N LEU A 409 8.26 -24.93 17.63
CA LEU A 409 7.50 -23.70 17.37
C LEU A 409 6.21 -23.65 18.19
N VAL A 410 5.46 -24.75 18.17
CA VAL A 410 4.19 -24.89 18.91
C VAL A 410 4.45 -24.84 20.42
N ARG A 411 5.46 -25.57 20.91
CA ARG A 411 5.82 -25.57 22.33
C ARG A 411 6.30 -24.20 22.81
N LYS A 412 7.05 -23.46 22.00
CA LYS A 412 7.45 -22.09 22.34
C LYS A 412 6.23 -21.18 22.47
N GLU A 413 5.30 -21.26 21.52
CA GLU A 413 4.08 -20.45 21.56
C GLU A 413 3.14 -20.83 22.72
N LEU A 414 3.13 -22.11 23.10
CA LEU A 414 2.41 -22.59 24.29
C LEU A 414 2.93 -21.92 25.56
N VAL A 415 4.25 -21.82 25.73
CA VAL A 415 4.85 -21.14 26.89
C VAL A 415 4.43 -19.67 26.94
N VAL A 416 4.50 -18.98 25.80
CA VAL A 416 4.05 -17.58 25.68
C VAL A 416 2.55 -17.45 25.98
N SER A 417 1.73 -18.42 25.58
CA SER A 417 0.30 -18.42 25.85
C SER A 417 -0.02 -18.63 27.34
N LEU A 418 0.68 -19.57 27.99
CA LEU A 418 0.52 -19.88 29.42
C LEU A 418 1.00 -18.74 30.31
N GLN A 419 1.90 -17.87 29.83
CA GLN A 419 2.33 -16.67 30.57
C GLN A 419 1.12 -15.79 30.95
N TRP A 420 0.11 -15.71 30.08
CA TRP A 420 -1.09 -14.91 30.34
C TRP A 420 -1.89 -15.51 31.48
N LEU A 421 -2.05 -16.84 31.50
CA LEU A 421 -2.69 -17.57 32.59
C LEU A 421 -1.96 -17.36 33.92
N LEU A 422 -0.62 -17.33 33.90
CA LEU A 422 0.20 -17.04 35.08
C LEU A 422 -0.04 -15.61 35.60
N PHE A 423 -0.04 -14.61 34.71
CA PHE A 423 -0.37 -13.23 35.11
C PHE A 423 -1.81 -13.08 35.61
N VAL A 424 -2.72 -13.88 35.07
CA VAL A 424 -4.13 -13.91 35.46
C VAL A 424 -4.31 -14.50 36.86
N PHE A 425 -3.70 -15.65 37.15
CA PHE A 425 -3.89 -16.42 38.38
C PHE A 425 -2.61 -16.50 39.23
N GLU A 426 -1.85 -15.40 39.30
CA GLU A 426 -0.52 -15.34 39.92
C GLU A 426 -0.49 -15.94 41.33
N ASN A 427 -1.42 -15.52 42.20
CA ASN A 427 -1.49 -15.99 43.58
C ASN A 427 -1.70 -17.53 43.68
N GLN A 428 -2.50 -18.10 42.78
CA GLN A 428 -2.77 -19.54 42.77
C GLN A 428 -1.53 -20.31 42.33
N PHE A 429 -0.85 -19.83 41.29
CA PHE A 429 0.38 -20.45 40.80
C PHE A 429 1.54 -20.30 41.80
N VAL A 430 1.65 -19.19 42.52
CA VAL A 430 2.62 -19.01 43.60
C VAL A 430 2.38 -20.03 44.71
N ALA A 431 1.12 -20.27 45.11
CA ALA A 431 0.79 -21.28 46.11
C ALA A 431 1.17 -22.70 45.64
N VAL A 432 0.89 -23.04 44.39
CA VAL A 432 1.27 -24.33 43.79
C VAL A 432 2.79 -24.48 43.69
N ALA A 433 3.50 -23.43 43.27
CA ALA A 433 4.97 -23.43 43.20
C ALA A 433 5.59 -23.62 44.58
N TYR A 434 5.07 -22.97 45.62
CA TYR A 434 5.51 -23.16 46.99
C TYR A 434 5.31 -24.60 47.45
N GLN A 435 4.13 -25.19 47.21
CA GLN A 435 3.86 -26.60 47.52
C GLN A 435 4.83 -27.54 46.80
N TYR A 436 5.08 -27.32 45.50
CA TYR A 436 6.00 -28.13 44.72
C TYR A 436 7.45 -28.02 45.19
N LEU A 437 7.91 -26.81 45.54
CA LEU A 437 9.24 -26.58 46.10
C LEU A 437 9.40 -27.25 47.47
N CYS A 438 8.41 -27.12 48.35
CA CYS A 438 8.40 -27.81 49.64
C CYS A 438 8.48 -29.34 49.47
N HIS A 439 7.78 -29.89 48.48
CA HIS A 439 7.76 -31.33 48.21
C HIS A 439 9.06 -31.84 47.57
N SER A 440 9.64 -31.10 46.63
CA SER A 440 10.90 -31.46 45.95
C SER A 440 12.14 -31.26 46.82
N SER A 441 12.08 -30.35 47.81
CA SER A 441 13.17 -30.10 48.78
C SER A 441 13.26 -31.13 49.90
N GLY A 442 12.40 -32.16 49.93
CA GLY A 442 12.39 -33.17 50.98
C GLY A 442 12.15 -32.61 52.38
N CYS A 443 11.54 -31.43 52.49
CA CYS A 443 11.31 -30.79 53.78
C CYS A 443 9.90 -31.12 54.25
N CYS A 444 9.79 -32.24 54.97
CA CYS A 444 8.82 -32.39 56.05
C CYS A 444 9.07 -31.29 57.10
N LEU A 445 8.72 -30.04 56.81
CA LEU A 445 8.46 -29.07 57.85
C LEU A 445 6.99 -29.24 58.23
N SER A 446 6.84 -30.09 59.24
CA SER A 446 5.66 -30.23 60.07
C SER A 446 4.86 -28.93 60.13
N LEU A 447 3.57 -29.04 59.82
CA LEU A 447 2.53 -28.21 60.40
C LEU A 447 2.86 -27.95 61.88
N ARG A 448 3.39 -26.77 62.17
CA ARG A 448 3.11 -26.10 63.43
C ARG A 448 2.05 -25.08 63.12
N THR A 449 0.82 -25.57 63.15
CA THR A 449 -0.31 -24.83 63.72
C THR A 449 0.18 -24.06 64.94
N ASN A 450 0.09 -22.74 64.90
CA ASN A 450 -0.14 -21.92 66.07
C ASN A 450 -0.96 -20.72 65.60
N LEU A 451 -2.24 -20.79 65.97
CA LEU A 451 -3.20 -19.74 66.32
C LEU A 451 -2.81 -18.29 65.99
#